data_AF-Q21AN8-F1
#
_entry.id   AF-Q21AN8-F1
#
_cell.length_a   1.000
_cell.length_b   1.000
_cell.length_c   1.000
_cell.angle_alpha   90.00
_cell.angle_beta   90.00
_cell.angle_gamma   90.00
#
_symmetry.space_group_name_H-M   'P 1'
#
loop_
_entity.id
_entity.type
_entity.pdbx_description
1 polymer ?
#
loop_
_entity_poly.entity_id
_entity_poly.type
_entity_poly.pdbx_seq_one_letter_code
_entity_poly.pdbx_strand_id
1 'polypeptide(L)'
;MAERLRLTRDNCPSHPSFTDQAVIRRSFGYGTVFLLTPDDGAACGCVGVRRPKDGICALEKLAVLPSARRHGLGRALVEAAAVVAADWGATQLEASIIASERDLARWYQSLGFVPLRTARFPQLPFEVKSCQEGRLTLVAAGFFVVRRPTVAPPGTTPPITWRRRTRSPCCQASTNC
;
A
#
# COMPACT_ATOMS: atom_id res chain seq x y z
N MET A 1 16.56 -7.92 3.33
CA MET A 1 15.64 -7.74 4.47
C MET A 1 15.32 -9.07 5.15
N ALA A 2 14.74 -10.07 4.45
CA ALA A 2 14.42 -11.38 5.04
C ALA A 2 15.65 -12.14 5.56
N GLU A 3 16.71 -12.21 4.76
CA GLU A 3 17.96 -12.93 5.11
C GLU A 3 18.64 -12.35 6.35
N ARG A 4 18.64 -11.01 6.48
CA ARG A 4 19.24 -10.31 7.63
C ARG A 4 18.54 -10.61 8.96
N LEU A 5 17.24 -10.92 8.91
CA LEU A 5 16.41 -11.24 10.08
C LEU A 5 16.14 -12.74 10.21
N ARG A 6 16.79 -13.58 9.39
CA ARG A 6 16.58 -15.04 9.31
C ARG A 6 15.09 -15.42 9.22
N LEU A 7 14.30 -14.59 8.54
CA LEU A 7 12.90 -14.87 8.35
C LEU A 7 12.78 -16.01 7.34
N THR A 8 12.00 -17.03 7.70
CA THR A 8 11.61 -18.15 6.84
C THR A 8 10.10 -18.17 6.70
N ARG A 9 9.59 -18.87 5.68
CA ARG A 9 8.14 -19.03 5.48
C ARG A 9 7.47 -19.71 6.70
N ASP A 10 8.21 -20.53 7.45
CA ASP A 10 7.69 -21.23 8.63
C ASP A 10 7.59 -20.33 9.86
N ASN A 11 8.52 -19.39 10.04
CA ASN A 11 8.55 -18.52 11.22
C ASN A 11 7.78 -17.20 11.04
N CYS A 12 7.66 -16.70 9.81
CA CYS A 12 6.90 -15.48 9.53
C CYS A 12 6.22 -15.57 8.15
N PRO A 13 5.24 -16.48 7.97
CA PRO A 13 4.60 -16.75 6.67
C PRO A 13 3.94 -15.51 6.06
N SER A 14 3.50 -14.56 6.89
CA SER A 14 2.86 -13.31 6.49
C SER A 14 3.86 -12.19 6.18
N HIS A 15 5.18 -12.43 6.25
CA HIS A 15 6.17 -11.39 5.97
C HIS A 15 6.10 -10.97 4.49
N PRO A 16 6.19 -9.65 4.18
CA PRO A 16 6.11 -9.16 2.80
C PRO A 16 7.10 -9.81 1.82
N SER A 17 8.26 -10.27 2.29
CA SER A 17 9.26 -10.98 1.46
C SER A 17 8.80 -12.34 0.91
N PHE A 18 7.73 -12.94 1.47
CA PHE A 18 7.17 -14.20 0.97
C PHE A 18 5.87 -14.00 0.19
N THR A 19 5.56 -12.75 -0.18
CA THR A 19 4.34 -12.43 -0.92
C THR A 19 4.37 -13.10 -2.29
N ASP A 20 3.44 -14.04 -2.49
CA ASP A 20 3.16 -14.68 -3.78
C ASP A 20 1.78 -14.26 -4.32
N GLN A 21 1.43 -14.77 -5.50
CA GLN A 21 0.16 -14.45 -6.14
C GLN A 21 -1.06 -14.84 -5.28
N ALA A 22 -0.98 -15.91 -4.49
CA ALA A 22 -2.08 -16.34 -3.62
C ALA A 22 -2.28 -15.35 -2.47
N VAL A 23 -1.20 -14.86 -1.86
CA VAL A 23 -1.24 -13.82 -0.82
C VAL A 23 -1.84 -12.52 -1.36
N ILE A 24 -1.45 -12.10 -2.57
CA ILE A 24 -2.02 -10.93 -3.23
C ILE A 24 -3.53 -11.14 -3.48
N ARG A 25 -3.91 -12.30 -4.03
CA ARG A 25 -5.32 -12.66 -4.26
C ARG A 25 -6.14 -12.61 -2.98
N ARG A 26 -5.61 -13.14 -1.88
CA ARG A 26 -6.26 -13.11 -0.56
C ARG A 26 -6.41 -11.68 -0.04
N SER A 27 -5.39 -10.83 -0.25
CA SER A 27 -5.41 -9.43 0.18
C SER A 27 -6.58 -8.65 -0.46
N PHE A 28 -6.91 -8.94 -1.73
CA PHE A 28 -8.11 -8.36 -2.36
C PHE A 28 -9.41 -8.77 -1.65
N GLY A 29 -9.50 -9.99 -1.12
CA GLY A 29 -10.65 -10.44 -0.32
C GLY A 29 -10.83 -9.67 0.98
N TYR A 30 -9.74 -9.12 1.54
CA TYR A 30 -9.76 -8.24 2.70
C TYR A 30 -9.96 -6.76 2.35
N GLY A 31 -10.34 -6.45 1.11
CA GLY A 31 -10.54 -5.07 0.66
C GLY A 31 -9.24 -4.29 0.41
N THR A 32 -8.11 -4.97 0.21
CA THR A 32 -6.86 -4.31 -0.16
C THR A 32 -6.85 -3.97 -1.64
N VAL A 33 -6.37 -2.77 -1.99
CA VAL A 33 -6.10 -2.36 -3.37
C VAL A 33 -4.59 -2.13 -3.51
N PHE A 34 -4.01 -2.55 -4.63
CA PHE A 34 -2.59 -2.34 -4.90
C PHE A 34 -2.39 -1.19 -5.89
N LEU A 35 -1.48 -0.29 -5.55
CA LEU A 35 -0.99 0.78 -6.41
C LEU A 35 0.39 0.39 -6.92
N LEU A 36 0.63 0.62 -8.21
CA LEU A 36 1.90 0.29 -8.85
C LEU A 36 2.54 1.55 -9.45
N THR A 37 3.88 1.58 -9.39
CA THR A 37 4.69 2.54 -10.14
C THR A 37 4.99 1.98 -11.54
N PRO A 38 4.75 2.74 -12.61
CA PRO A 38 5.07 2.32 -13.97
C PRO A 38 6.58 2.42 -14.24
N ASP A 39 7.10 1.50 -15.06
CA ASP A 39 8.46 1.51 -15.60
C ASP A 39 8.50 0.70 -16.92
N ASP A 40 8.50 1.38 -18.08
CA ASP A 40 8.60 0.77 -19.43
C ASP A 40 7.89 -0.58 -19.63
N GLY A 41 6.61 -0.65 -19.25
CA GLY A 41 5.77 -1.85 -19.41
C GLY A 41 5.81 -2.85 -18.25
N ALA A 42 6.64 -2.62 -17.24
CA ALA A 42 6.71 -3.36 -15.99
C ALA A 42 6.40 -2.47 -14.78
N ALA A 43 6.11 -3.09 -13.63
CA ALA A 43 5.94 -2.36 -12.37
C ALA A 43 7.22 -2.44 -11.53
N CYS A 44 7.82 -1.30 -11.20
CA CYS A 44 9.07 -1.24 -10.43
C CYS A 44 8.87 -1.04 -8.91
N GLY A 45 7.62 -0.93 -8.47
CA GLY A 45 7.26 -0.79 -7.06
C GLY A 45 5.76 -0.83 -6.82
N CYS A 46 5.36 -1.20 -5.61
CA CYS A 46 3.97 -1.37 -5.22
C CYS A 46 3.70 -0.94 -3.77
N VAL A 47 2.43 -0.63 -3.49
CA VAL A 47 1.89 -0.52 -2.13
C VAL A 47 0.47 -1.06 -2.10
N GLY A 48 0.14 -1.82 -1.06
CA GLY A 48 -1.22 -2.23 -0.74
C GLY A 48 -1.86 -1.23 0.22
N VAL A 49 -3.09 -0.82 -0.07
CA VAL A 49 -3.91 0.04 0.78
C VAL A 49 -5.16 -0.74 1.17
N ARG A 50 -5.28 -1.07 2.45
CA ARG A 50 -6.47 -1.76 2.98
C ARG A 50 -7.55 -0.74 3.31
N ARG A 51 -8.80 -1.08 2.94
CA ARG A 51 -10.00 -0.28 3.26
C ARG A 51 -10.00 0.19 4.72
N PRO A 52 -10.54 1.40 4.98
CA PRO A 52 -10.48 1.98 6.30
C PRO A 52 -11.24 1.13 7.31
N LYS A 53 -10.68 1.02 8.50
CA LYS A 53 -11.36 0.53 9.70
C LYS A 53 -11.22 1.63 10.76
N ASP A 54 -12.33 2.07 11.32
CA ASP A 54 -12.37 3.15 12.32
C ASP A 54 -11.67 4.44 11.83
N GLY A 55 -11.83 4.76 10.53
CA GLY A 55 -11.19 5.92 9.90
C GLY A 55 -9.73 5.73 9.48
N ILE A 56 -9.12 4.57 9.75
CA ILE A 56 -7.69 4.32 9.52
C ILE A 56 -7.51 3.32 8.36
N CYS A 57 -6.77 3.74 7.32
CA CYS A 57 -6.32 2.85 6.25
C CYS A 57 -4.93 2.30 6.57
N ALA A 58 -4.74 0.98 6.44
CA ALA A 58 -3.44 0.37 6.64
C ALA A 58 -2.66 0.27 5.33
N LEU A 59 -1.39 0.71 5.35
CA LEU A 59 -0.40 0.45 4.33
C LEU A 59 0.19 -0.94 4.55
N GLU A 60 0.20 -1.73 3.49
CA GLU A 60 0.75 -3.08 3.49
C GLU A 60 1.67 -3.27 2.30
N LYS A 61 2.71 -4.10 2.47
CA LYS A 61 3.50 -4.64 1.35
C LYS A 61 4.12 -3.55 0.45
N LEU A 62 4.50 -2.40 1.04
CA LEU A 62 5.25 -1.37 0.33
C LEU A 62 6.62 -1.91 -0.09
N ALA A 63 6.90 -1.90 -1.39
CA ALA A 63 8.17 -2.35 -1.94
C ALA A 63 8.54 -1.58 -3.21
N VAL A 64 9.84 -1.34 -3.41
CA VAL A 64 10.42 -0.83 -4.66
C VAL A 64 11.62 -1.70 -5.01
N LEU A 65 11.73 -2.07 -6.29
CA LEU A 65 12.84 -2.87 -6.82
C LEU A 65 14.18 -2.20 -6.49
N PRO A 66 15.22 -2.95 -6.09
CA PRO A 66 16.51 -2.37 -5.72
C PRO A 66 17.09 -1.40 -6.74
N SER A 67 16.99 -1.72 -8.03
CA SER A 67 17.45 -0.89 -9.15
C SER A 67 16.71 0.44 -9.30
N ALA A 68 15.45 0.51 -8.83
CA ALA A 68 14.59 1.70 -8.94
C ALA A 68 14.51 2.52 -7.63
N ARG A 69 15.24 2.13 -6.58
CA ARG A 69 15.26 2.85 -5.30
C ARG A 69 15.98 4.19 -5.42
N ARG A 70 15.76 5.08 -4.45
CA ARG A 70 16.38 6.42 -4.34
C ARG A 70 15.95 7.43 -5.42
N HIS A 71 14.92 7.10 -6.19
CA HIS A 71 14.31 7.98 -7.20
C HIS A 71 12.95 8.56 -6.74
N GLY A 72 12.67 8.60 -5.43
CA GLY A 72 11.42 9.11 -4.88
C GLY A 72 10.18 8.21 -5.04
N LEU A 73 10.28 7.07 -5.72
CA LEU A 73 9.15 6.17 -5.99
C LEU A 73 8.40 5.69 -4.74
N GLY A 74 9.12 5.38 -3.66
CA GLY A 74 8.49 4.97 -2.40
C GLY A 74 7.61 6.08 -1.80
N ARG A 75 8.06 7.34 -1.90
CA ARG A 75 7.30 8.51 -1.45
C ARG A 75 6.06 8.69 -2.33
N ALA A 76 6.22 8.63 -3.64
CA ALA A 76 5.10 8.73 -4.58
C ALA A 76 4.03 7.65 -4.34
N LEU A 77 4.43 6.42 -4.00
CA LEU A 77 3.50 5.34 -3.63
C LEU A 77 2.71 5.66 -2.35
N VAL A 78 3.37 6.20 -1.32
CA VAL A 78 2.70 6.59 -0.06
C VAL A 78 1.76 7.77 -0.26
N GLU A 79 2.17 8.78 -1.04
CA GLU A 79 1.30 9.91 -1.40
C GLU A 79 0.09 9.45 -2.21
N ALA A 80 0.28 8.54 -3.17
CA ALA A 80 -0.82 7.93 -3.91
C ALA A 80 -1.77 7.14 -3.00
N ALA A 81 -1.23 6.43 -2.00
CA ALA A 81 -2.03 5.73 -1.01
C ALA A 81 -2.85 6.70 -0.14
N ALA A 82 -2.29 7.84 0.23
CA ALA A 82 -2.99 8.91 0.95
C ALA A 82 -4.19 9.43 0.16
N VAL A 83 -4.04 9.65 -1.16
CA VAL A 83 -5.15 10.03 -2.04
C VAL A 83 -6.26 8.97 -2.05
N VAL A 84 -5.89 7.70 -2.17
CA VAL A 84 -6.88 6.60 -2.15
C VAL A 84 -7.57 6.47 -0.80
N ALA A 85 -6.85 6.65 0.30
CA ALA A 85 -7.41 6.60 1.64
C ALA A 85 -8.40 7.75 1.89
N ALA A 86 -8.05 8.98 1.48
CA ALA A 86 -8.94 10.13 1.57
C ALA A 86 -10.21 9.94 0.73
N ASP A 87 -10.11 9.39 -0.48
CA ASP A 87 -11.25 9.02 -1.33
C ASP A 87 -12.17 7.96 -0.68
N TRP A 88 -11.66 7.18 0.26
CA TRP A 88 -12.43 6.22 1.05
C TRP A 88 -12.95 6.80 2.38
N GLY A 89 -12.76 8.09 2.63
CA GLY A 89 -13.17 8.75 3.87
C GLY A 89 -12.28 8.40 5.07
N ALA A 90 -11.08 7.88 4.85
CA ALA A 90 -10.11 7.70 5.92
C ALA A 90 -9.59 9.06 6.39
N THR A 91 -9.31 9.16 7.68
CA THR A 91 -8.68 10.33 8.30
C THR A 91 -7.18 10.12 8.50
N GLN A 92 -6.72 8.87 8.49
CA GLN A 92 -5.35 8.49 8.82
C GLN A 92 -4.85 7.32 7.98
N LEU A 93 -3.53 7.31 7.75
CA LEU A 93 -2.77 6.14 7.29
C LEU A 93 -1.98 5.53 8.43
N GLU A 94 -1.94 4.20 8.48
CA GLU A 94 -1.07 3.45 9.40
C GLU A 94 -0.13 2.53 8.63
N ALA A 95 1.16 2.58 8.97
CA ALA A 95 2.16 1.61 8.54
C ALA A 95 2.66 0.81 9.74
N SER A 96 2.73 -0.50 9.60
CA SER A 96 3.33 -1.40 10.59
C SER A 96 4.66 -1.92 10.06
N ILE A 97 5.74 -1.65 10.79
CA ILE A 97 7.11 -2.03 10.43
C ILE A 97 7.76 -2.86 11.54
N ILE A 98 8.85 -3.55 11.22
CA ILE A 98 9.67 -4.24 12.22
C ILE A 98 10.36 -3.19 13.08
N ALA A 99 10.23 -3.28 14.41
CA ALA A 99 10.67 -2.22 15.32
C ALA A 99 12.19 -1.96 15.27
N SER A 100 13.00 -2.99 14.95
CA SER A 100 14.44 -2.89 14.78
C SER A 100 14.89 -2.21 13.48
N GLU A 101 13.99 -1.98 12.51
CA GLU A 101 14.27 -1.34 11.22
C GLU A 101 14.28 0.19 11.35
N ARG A 102 15.31 0.72 12.02
CA ARG A 102 15.45 2.14 12.34
C ARG A 102 15.53 3.04 11.10
N ASP A 103 16.15 2.58 10.02
CA ASP A 103 16.20 3.32 8.75
C ASP A 103 14.81 3.49 8.12
N LEU A 104 14.02 2.42 8.14
CA LEU A 104 12.65 2.45 7.63
C LEU A 104 11.76 3.34 8.50
N ALA A 105 11.93 3.28 9.83
CA ALA A 105 11.24 4.17 10.76
C ALA A 105 11.56 5.65 10.48
N ARG A 106 12.86 5.99 10.32
CA ARG A 106 13.29 7.36 9.94
C ARG A 106 12.74 7.78 8.59
N TRP A 107 12.69 6.87 7.63
CA TRP A 107 12.12 7.15 6.32
C TRP A 107 10.63 7.49 6.43
N TYR A 108 9.83 6.71 7.15
CA TYR A 108 8.42 7.04 7.41
C TYR A 108 8.26 8.36 8.17
N GLN A 109 9.12 8.65 9.15
CA GLN A 109 9.13 9.95 9.84
C GLN A 109 9.40 11.13 8.89
N SER A 110 10.30 10.96 7.92
CA SER A 110 10.53 11.98 6.87
C SER A 110 9.32 12.21 5.96
N LEU A 111 8.35 11.28 5.94
CA LEU A 111 7.08 11.41 5.25
C LEU A 111 5.96 11.98 6.14
N GLY A 112 6.25 12.35 7.40
CA GLY A 112 5.27 12.90 8.33
C GLY A 112 4.56 11.85 9.19
N PHE A 113 5.01 10.58 9.17
CA PHE A 113 4.48 9.57 10.08
C PHE A 113 5.09 9.71 11.48
N VAL A 114 4.25 9.58 12.50
CA VAL A 114 4.65 9.60 13.90
C VAL A 114 4.60 8.17 14.45
N PRO A 115 5.64 7.70 15.16
CA PRO A 115 5.59 6.43 15.87
C PRO A 115 4.50 6.47 16.96
N LEU A 116 3.64 5.45 17.00
CA LEU A 116 2.58 5.36 18.00
C LEU A 116 2.89 4.35 19.09
N ARG A 117 3.13 3.11 18.70
CA ARG A 117 3.36 2.01 19.63
C ARG A 117 4.33 1.00 19.08
N THR A 118 5.00 0.31 19.98
CA THR A 118 5.75 -0.91 19.68
C THR A 118 5.08 -2.04 20.44
N ALA A 119 4.74 -3.13 19.76
CA ALA A 119 4.02 -4.26 20.34
C ALA A 119 4.69 -5.57 19.94
N ARG A 120 4.68 -6.55 20.86
CA ARG A 120 5.13 -7.92 20.61
C ARG A 120 3.94 -8.81 20.37
N PHE A 121 4.01 -9.61 19.32
CA PHE A 121 2.97 -10.57 18.96
C PHE A 121 3.52 -11.99 19.14
N PRO A 122 2.80 -12.90 19.84
CA PRO A 122 3.30 -14.26 20.10
C PRO A 122 3.70 -15.03 18.84
N GLN A 123 3.02 -14.77 17.74
CA GLN A 123 3.24 -15.42 16.44
C GLN A 123 4.35 -14.79 15.58
N LEU A 124 5.03 -13.73 16.06
CA LEU A 124 6.09 -13.04 15.32
C LEU A 124 7.41 -13.09 16.10
N PRO A 125 8.54 -13.36 15.43
CA PRO A 125 9.85 -13.40 16.09
C PRO A 125 10.42 -12.00 16.39
N PHE A 126 9.66 -10.93 16.11
CA PHE A 126 10.08 -9.54 16.26
C PHE A 126 8.95 -8.66 16.78
N GLU A 127 9.33 -7.51 17.35
CA GLU A 127 8.38 -6.46 17.71
C GLU A 127 7.96 -5.67 16.47
N VAL A 128 6.70 -5.22 16.47
CA VAL A 128 6.12 -4.39 15.42
C VAL A 128 5.95 -2.97 15.94
N LYS A 129 6.47 -2.00 15.19
CA LYS A 129 6.26 -0.58 15.42
C LYS A 129 5.17 -0.07 14.48
N SER A 130 4.09 0.46 15.03
CA SER A 130 3.04 1.14 14.27
C SER A 130 3.39 2.63 14.16
N CYS A 131 3.27 3.17 12.95
CA CYS A 131 3.46 4.58 12.63
C CYS A 131 2.20 5.10 11.94
N GLN A 132 1.71 6.27 12.32
CA GLN A 132 0.54 6.90 11.69
C GLN A 132 0.85 8.28 11.14
N GLU A 133 0.23 8.62 10.02
CA GLU A 133 0.28 9.98 9.47
C GLU A 133 -0.67 10.90 10.27
N GLY A 134 -0.17 12.07 10.67
CA GLY A 134 -0.91 13.01 11.53
C GLY A 134 -2.13 13.66 10.88
N ARG A 135 -2.08 13.94 9.56
CA ARG A 135 -3.20 14.45 8.76
C ARG A 135 -2.93 14.23 7.28
N LEU A 136 -3.81 13.48 6.60
CA LEU A 136 -3.76 13.24 5.15
C LEU A 136 -3.70 14.57 4.38
N THR A 137 -2.58 14.85 3.73
CA THR A 137 -2.43 16.01 2.83
C THR A 137 -2.36 15.51 1.39
N LEU A 138 -3.35 15.90 0.57
CA LEU A 138 -3.47 15.42 -0.80
C LEU A 138 -2.42 16.04 -1.71
N VAL A 139 -1.56 15.21 -2.31
CA VAL A 139 -0.70 15.61 -3.44
C VAL A 139 -1.01 14.69 -4.62
N ALA A 140 -1.40 15.28 -5.75
CA ALA A 140 -1.82 14.54 -6.93
C ALA A 140 -0.60 13.97 -7.67
N ALA A 141 -0.43 12.65 -7.67
CA ALA A 141 0.50 11.94 -8.54
C ALA A 141 -0.27 10.97 -9.46
N GLY A 142 0.21 10.76 -10.69
CA GLY A 142 -0.39 9.81 -11.62
C GLY A 142 0.01 8.37 -11.29
N PHE A 143 -0.94 7.56 -10.83
CA PHE A 143 -0.71 6.16 -10.46
C PHE A 143 -1.73 5.20 -11.10
N PHE A 144 -1.33 3.95 -11.29
CA PHE A 144 -2.21 2.87 -11.73
C PHE A 144 -2.74 2.11 -10.52
N VAL A 145 -4.07 1.97 -10.47
CA VAL A 145 -4.79 1.27 -9.40
C VAL A 145 -5.19 -0.10 -9.91
N VAL A 146 -4.71 -1.17 -9.28
CA VAL A 146 -5.15 -2.53 -9.57
C VAL A 146 -6.25 -2.91 -8.58
N ARG A 147 -7.49 -3.02 -9.08
CA ARG A 147 -8.61 -3.61 -8.35
C ARG A 147 -8.88 -5.01 -8.90
N ARG A 148 -9.30 -5.93 -8.02
CA ARG A 148 -9.84 -7.22 -8.47
C ARG A 148 -11.01 -6.94 -9.43
N PRO A 149 -11.05 -7.56 -10.62
CA PRO A 149 -12.27 -7.52 -11.43
C PRO A 149 -13.42 -8.11 -10.62
N THR A 150 -14.56 -7.42 -10.61
CA THR A 150 -15.81 -7.93 -10.05
C THR A 150 -16.00 -9.36 -10.57
N VAL A 151 -16.21 -10.32 -9.67
CA VAL A 151 -16.30 -11.75 -9.98
C VAL A 151 -17.19 -11.95 -11.22
N ALA A 152 -16.57 -12.39 -12.33
CA ALA A 152 -17.29 -12.92 -13.47
C ALA A 152 -17.78 -14.34 -13.11
N PRO A 153 -18.94 -14.79 -13.64
CA PRO A 153 -19.46 -16.13 -13.39
C PRO A 153 -18.44 -17.22 -13.79
N PRO A 154 -18.50 -18.41 -13.16
CA PRO A 154 -17.49 -19.46 -13.35
C PRO A 154 -17.42 -19.89 -14.82
N GLY A 155 -16.23 -19.81 -15.43
CA GLY A 155 -15.97 -20.26 -16.80
C GLY A 155 -15.04 -19.37 -17.63
N THR A 156 -14.73 -18.15 -17.19
CA THR A 156 -13.79 -17.26 -17.90
C THR A 156 -12.67 -16.80 -16.96
N THR A 157 -11.42 -16.92 -17.40
CA THR A 157 -10.28 -16.26 -16.76
C THR A 157 -10.24 -14.83 -17.30
N PRO A 158 -10.68 -13.79 -16.56
CA PRO A 158 -10.58 -12.44 -17.09
C PRO A 158 -9.11 -11.99 -17.06
N PRO A 159 -8.64 -11.27 -18.09
CA PRO A 159 -7.33 -10.65 -18.06
C PRO A 159 -7.25 -9.66 -16.89
N ILE A 160 -6.08 -9.57 -16.27
CA ILE A 160 -5.76 -8.51 -15.30
C ILE A 160 -5.94 -7.18 -16.04
N THR A 161 -6.99 -6.43 -15.70
CA THR A 161 -7.32 -5.18 -16.39
C THR A 161 -6.66 -4.01 -15.68
N TRP A 162 -5.64 -3.45 -16.32
CA TRP A 162 -4.98 -2.22 -15.91
C TRP A 162 -5.89 -1.05 -16.19
N ARG A 163 -6.39 -0.35 -15.17
CA ARG A 163 -7.16 0.89 -15.36
C ARG A 163 -6.34 2.09 -14.92
N ARG A 164 -6.10 3.00 -15.87
CA ARG A 164 -5.62 4.34 -15.57
C ARG A 164 -6.73 5.09 -14.87
N ARG A 165 -6.48 5.60 -13.66
CA ARG A 165 -7.39 6.56 -13.04
C ARG A 165 -6.87 7.95 -13.36
N THR A 166 -7.21 8.45 -14.54
CA THR A 166 -7.29 9.91 -14.71
C THR A 166 -8.47 10.37 -13.87
N ARG A 167 -8.28 11.42 -13.08
CA ARG A 167 -9.41 12.18 -12.55
C ARG A 167 -10.20 12.61 -13.79
N SER A 168 -11.37 12.02 -14.03
CA SER A 168 -12.33 12.67 -14.91
C SER A 168 -12.55 14.06 -14.32
N PRO A 169 -12.48 15.14 -15.12
CA PRO A 169 -12.85 16.44 -14.61
C PRO A 169 -14.28 16.31 -14.09
N CYS A 170 -14.44 16.68 -12.81
CA CYS A 170 -15.73 16.70 -12.15
C CYS A 170 -16.71 17.48 -13.02
N CYS A 171 -17.92 16.93 -13.15
CA CYS A 171 -19.06 17.48 -13.85
C CYS A 171 -19.09 19.02 -13.81
N GLN A 172 -19.00 19.66 -14.97
CA GLN A 172 -19.73 20.90 -15.19
C GLN A 172 -21.15 20.52 -15.57
N ALA A 173 -21.99 20.40 -14.54
CA ALA A 173 -23.44 20.47 -14.62
C ALA A 173 -23.79 21.43 -13.45
N SER A 174 -24.41 22.59 -13.62
CA SER A 174 -25.58 22.88 -14.46
C SER A 174 -25.97 24.38 -14.38
N THR A 175 -26.46 24.91 -15.51
CA THR A 175 -27.73 25.69 -15.67
C THR A 175 -27.81 27.24 -15.49
N ASN A 176 -28.47 27.84 -16.50
CA ASN A 176 -29.13 29.16 -16.66
C ASN A 176 -28.22 30.42 -16.73
N CYS A 177 -28.35 31.35 -17.68
CA CYS A 177 -29.43 31.77 -18.59
C CYS A 177 -28.91 32.00 -20.02
#